data_AF-A0A7M4DUE4-F1
#
_entry.id   AF-A0A7M4DUE4-F1
#
_cell.length_a   1.000
_cell.length_b   1.000
_cell.length_c   1.000
_cell.angle_alpha   90.00
_cell.angle_beta   90.00
_cell.angle_gamma   90.00
#
_symmetry.space_group_name_H-M   'P 1'
#
loop_
_entity.id
_entity.type
_entity.pdbx_description
1 polymer ?
#
loop_
_entity_poly.entity_id
_entity_poly.type
_entity_poly.pdbx_seq_one_letter_code
_entity_poly.pdbx_strand_id
1 'polypeptide(L)'
;MTQAWLWIGVISMALGSVFFGFGAHNAKNERWQILYTLNFFICLIAAGLYLAMALGLGVNVINGRPTYWVRFVDWFCSTPLLLLDLTFLGRTSLPLTGSLLGANAYMLVTGFVATVTPKPMSYIWYIVSCAAYLAIVYLLAQPYRIAAERKHPRSKQAFRTLVTVHLVLWTLYPIVWILSPEGFSTFTQGSETMFYTLLDIASKVGFGFLSLNTLHTLEQATEPARETHLSYLEHHHHHH
;
A
#
# COMPACT_ATOMS: atom_id res chain seq x y z
N MET A 1 -20.46 17.09 0.79
CA MET A 1 -19.05 16.82 1.20
C MET A 1 -18.49 15.53 0.61
N THR A 2 -19.21 14.40 0.69
CA THR A 2 -18.79 13.10 0.10
C THR A 2 -18.30 13.19 -1.34
N GLN A 3 -19.09 13.79 -2.24
CA GLN A 3 -18.76 13.90 -3.67
C GLN A 3 -17.43 14.63 -3.93
N ALA A 4 -17.12 15.70 -3.19
CA ALA A 4 -15.86 16.42 -3.35
C ALA A 4 -14.65 15.51 -3.05
N TRP A 5 -14.70 14.74 -1.96
CA TRP A 5 -13.65 13.78 -1.61
C TRP A 5 -13.53 12.64 -2.63
N LEU A 6 -14.65 12.15 -3.17
CA LEU A 6 -14.59 11.14 -4.23
C LEU A 6 -13.88 11.65 -5.48
N TRP A 7 -14.20 12.87 -5.93
CA TRP A 7 -13.52 13.49 -7.07
C TRP A 7 -12.04 13.81 -6.80
N ILE A 8 -11.69 14.21 -5.57
CA ILE A 8 -10.27 14.33 -5.15
C ILE A 8 -9.57 12.97 -5.31
N GLY A 9 -10.21 11.89 -4.90
CA GLY A 9 -9.70 10.53 -5.12
C GLY A 9 -9.52 10.18 -6.60
N VAL A 10 -10.49 10.49 -7.47
CA VAL A 10 -10.38 10.28 -8.92
C VAL A 10 -9.15 10.97 -9.48
N ILE A 11 -9.02 12.27 -9.23
CA ILE A 11 -7.94 13.10 -9.79
C ILE A 11 -6.59 12.62 -9.27
N SER A 12 -6.48 12.38 -7.96
CA SER A 12 -5.20 11.98 -7.33
C SER A 12 -4.72 10.62 -7.84
N MET A 13 -5.62 9.64 -7.95
CA MET A 13 -5.28 8.31 -8.44
C MET A 13 -4.94 8.33 -9.93
N ALA A 14 -5.70 9.08 -10.75
CA ALA A 14 -5.40 9.23 -12.17
C ALA A 14 -4.03 9.89 -12.40
N LEU A 15 -3.70 10.95 -11.64
CA LEU A 15 -2.38 11.59 -11.71
C LEU A 15 -1.26 10.62 -11.29
N GLY A 16 -1.48 9.84 -10.23
CA GLY A 16 -0.57 8.76 -9.82
C GLY A 16 -0.35 7.74 -10.95
N SER A 17 -1.43 7.26 -11.57
CA SER A 17 -1.37 6.35 -12.72
C SER A 17 -0.59 6.94 -13.89
N VAL A 18 -0.83 8.22 -14.25
CA VAL A 18 -0.07 8.87 -15.32
C VAL A 18 1.42 8.88 -14.98
N PHE A 19 1.80 9.32 -13.77
CA PHE A 19 3.19 9.36 -13.34
C PHE A 19 3.86 7.98 -13.38
N PHE A 20 3.27 6.97 -12.74
CA PHE A 20 3.84 5.63 -12.69
C PHE A 20 3.84 4.94 -14.06
N GLY A 21 2.84 5.22 -14.91
CA GLY A 21 2.77 4.70 -16.27
C GLY A 21 3.88 5.25 -17.17
N PHE A 22 4.16 6.55 -17.12
CA PHE A 22 5.32 7.14 -17.80
C PHE A 22 6.64 6.59 -17.25
N GLY A 23 6.72 6.40 -15.92
CA GLY A 23 7.88 5.76 -15.28
C GLY A 23 8.11 4.31 -15.76
N ALA A 24 7.04 3.54 -15.95
CA ALA A 24 7.11 2.17 -16.47
C ALA A 24 7.59 2.14 -17.92
N HIS A 25 7.08 3.03 -18.78
CA HIS A 25 7.50 3.14 -20.17
C HIS A 25 8.98 3.51 -20.32
N ASN A 26 9.47 4.40 -19.47
CA ASN A 26 10.84 4.92 -19.53
C ASN A 26 11.79 4.22 -18.53
N ALA A 27 11.43 3.03 -18.04
CA ALA A 27 12.18 2.35 -16.99
C ALA A 27 13.58 1.92 -17.46
N LYS A 28 14.59 2.12 -16.59
CA LYS A 28 16.01 1.84 -16.90
C LYS A 28 16.31 0.36 -17.11
N ASN A 29 15.61 -0.51 -16.39
CA ASN A 29 15.77 -1.95 -16.41
C ASN A 29 14.47 -2.62 -15.96
N GLU A 30 14.40 -3.94 -16.10
CA GLU A 30 13.23 -4.74 -15.73
C GLU A 30 12.81 -4.53 -14.27
N ARG A 31 13.77 -4.33 -13.36
CA ARG A 31 13.48 -4.16 -11.93
C ARG A 31 12.71 -2.86 -11.65
N TRP A 32 13.09 -1.76 -12.30
CA TRP A 32 12.33 -0.50 -12.27
C TRP A 32 11.00 -0.65 -12.99
N GLN A 33 10.97 -1.33 -14.14
CA GLN A 33 9.75 -1.52 -14.92
C GLN A 33 8.68 -2.27 -14.12
N ILE A 34 9.05 -3.34 -13.42
CA ILE A 34 8.15 -4.09 -12.54
C ILE A 34 7.57 -3.19 -11.44
N LEU A 35 8.42 -2.44 -10.73
CA LEU A 35 7.96 -1.62 -9.60
C LEU A 35 7.07 -0.45 -10.05
N TYR A 36 7.40 0.20 -11.16
CA TYR A 36 6.53 1.22 -11.75
C TYR A 36 5.21 0.62 -12.23
N THR A 37 5.23 -0.57 -12.85
CA THR A 37 4.03 -1.24 -13.35
C THR A 37 3.09 -1.66 -12.22
N LEU A 38 3.63 -2.17 -11.10
CA LEU A 38 2.84 -2.48 -9.91
C LEU A 38 2.12 -1.22 -9.40
N ASN A 39 2.85 -0.11 -9.22
CA ASN A 39 2.29 1.15 -8.73
C ASN A 39 1.31 1.80 -9.71
N PHE A 40 1.55 1.65 -11.02
CA PHE A 40 0.60 2.04 -12.06
C PHE A 40 -0.74 1.33 -11.89
N PHE A 41 -0.73 0.00 -11.78
CA PHE A 41 -1.97 -0.78 -11.64
C PHE A 41 -2.66 -0.51 -10.30
N ILE A 42 -1.92 -0.38 -9.20
CA ILE A 42 -2.48 0.01 -7.90
C ILE A 42 -3.27 1.32 -8.03
N CYS A 43 -2.69 2.35 -8.65
CA CYS A 43 -3.35 3.63 -8.84
C CYS A 43 -4.50 3.55 -9.86
N LEU A 44 -4.35 2.75 -10.92
CA LEU A 44 -5.37 2.66 -11.98
C LEU A 44 -6.64 1.96 -11.48
N ILE A 45 -6.49 0.89 -10.70
CA ILE A 45 -7.61 0.21 -10.04
C ILE A 45 -8.33 1.19 -9.10
N ALA A 46 -7.58 1.94 -8.29
CA ALA A 46 -8.15 2.94 -7.40
C ALA A 46 -8.80 4.12 -8.15
N ALA A 47 -8.26 4.55 -9.29
CA ALA A 47 -8.89 5.56 -10.13
C ALA A 47 -10.26 5.07 -10.63
N GLY A 48 -10.34 3.80 -11.05
CA GLY A 48 -11.60 3.14 -11.42
C GLY A 48 -12.59 3.06 -10.26
N LEU A 49 -12.13 2.68 -9.07
CA LEU A 49 -12.94 2.69 -7.84
C LEU A 49 -13.54 4.07 -7.57
N TYR A 50 -12.70 5.10 -7.50
CA TYR A 50 -13.13 6.45 -7.17
C TYR A 50 -14.08 7.00 -8.23
N LEU A 51 -13.86 6.68 -9.50
CA LEU A 51 -14.76 7.06 -10.60
C LEU A 51 -16.12 6.40 -10.44
N ALA A 52 -16.14 5.08 -10.18
CA ALA A 52 -17.38 4.35 -9.94
C ALA A 52 -18.18 4.94 -8.77
N MET A 53 -17.52 5.16 -7.62
CA MET A 53 -18.18 5.75 -6.45
C MET A 53 -18.66 7.19 -6.69
N ALA A 54 -17.87 8.02 -7.38
CA ALA A 54 -18.26 9.39 -7.72
C ALA A 54 -19.53 9.42 -8.59
N LEU A 55 -19.65 8.46 -9.52
CA LEU A 55 -20.82 8.27 -10.38
C LEU A 55 -21.99 7.53 -9.69
N GLY A 56 -21.88 7.22 -8.39
CA GLY A 56 -22.94 6.57 -7.62
C GLY A 56 -23.07 5.06 -7.87
N LEU A 57 -22.03 4.42 -8.40
CA LEU A 57 -21.96 2.97 -8.58
C LEU A 57 -21.34 2.30 -7.35
N GLY A 58 -21.68 1.03 -7.13
CA GLY A 58 -21.06 0.23 -6.07
C GLY A 58 -21.42 0.68 -4.65
N VAL A 59 -22.58 1.36 -4.51
CA VAL A 59 -23.14 1.82 -3.25
C VAL A 59 -24.59 1.36 -3.14
N ASN A 60 -24.95 0.78 -2.00
CA ASN A 60 -26.32 0.37 -1.70
C ASN A 60 -26.67 0.76 -0.26
N VAL A 61 -27.97 0.86 0.03
CA VAL A 61 -28.42 1.01 1.42
C VAL A 61 -28.33 -0.35 2.10
N ILE A 62 -27.39 -0.47 3.04
CA ILE A 62 -27.17 -1.68 3.85
C ILE A 62 -27.25 -1.24 5.31
N ASN A 63 -27.99 -1.99 6.13
CA ASN A 63 -28.22 -1.64 7.55
C ASN A 63 -28.74 -0.19 7.76
N GLY A 64 -29.54 0.31 6.81
CA GLY A 64 -30.14 1.65 6.89
C GLY A 64 -29.21 2.81 6.51
N ARG A 65 -28.00 2.56 6.00
CA ARG A 65 -27.07 3.61 5.53
C ARG A 65 -26.54 3.32 4.12
N PRO A 66 -26.20 4.34 3.31
CA PRO A 66 -25.48 4.12 2.07
C PRO A 66 -24.07 3.58 2.35
N THR A 67 -23.76 2.40 1.85
CA THR A 67 -22.50 1.68 2.09
C THR A 67 -21.78 1.43 0.76
N TYR A 68 -20.57 1.96 0.61
CA TYR A 68 -19.72 1.78 -0.56
C TYR A 68 -18.98 0.43 -0.52
N TRP A 69 -19.73 -0.66 -0.71
CA TRP A 69 -19.18 -2.01 -0.68
C TRP A 69 -18.13 -2.26 -1.76
N VAL A 70 -18.17 -1.50 -2.87
CA VAL A 70 -17.19 -1.60 -3.97
C VAL A 70 -15.75 -1.29 -3.53
N ARG A 71 -15.55 -0.60 -2.40
CA ARG A 71 -14.21 -0.42 -1.81
C ARG A 71 -13.52 -1.75 -1.53
N PHE A 72 -14.26 -2.77 -1.10
CA PHE A 72 -13.69 -4.09 -0.87
C PHE A 72 -13.29 -4.80 -2.16
N VAL A 73 -13.97 -4.52 -3.28
CA VAL A 73 -13.58 -5.05 -4.60
C VAL A 73 -12.25 -4.44 -5.04
N ASP A 74 -12.09 -3.12 -4.94
CA ASP A 74 -10.82 -2.45 -5.20
C ASP A 74 -9.72 -2.97 -4.29
N TRP A 75 -9.94 -2.96 -2.98
CA TRP A 75 -8.93 -3.35 -2.01
C TRP A 75 -8.50 -4.80 -2.23
N PHE A 76 -9.42 -5.69 -2.60
CA PHE A 76 -9.08 -7.07 -2.92
C PHE A 76 -8.12 -7.21 -4.10
N CYS A 77 -8.14 -6.26 -5.05
CA CYS A 77 -7.23 -6.21 -6.18
C CYS A 77 -5.96 -5.39 -5.89
N SER A 78 -6.08 -4.23 -5.22
CA SER A 78 -5.00 -3.26 -5.07
C SER A 78 -4.07 -3.56 -3.88
N THR A 79 -4.59 -4.03 -2.74
CA THR A 79 -3.76 -4.35 -1.58
C THR A 79 -2.82 -5.55 -1.76
N PRO A 80 -3.15 -6.64 -2.49
CA PRO A 80 -2.15 -7.66 -2.77
C PRO A 80 -0.99 -7.11 -3.62
N LEU A 81 -1.25 -6.20 -4.55
CA LEU A 81 -0.20 -5.53 -5.33
C LEU A 81 0.68 -4.64 -4.45
N LEU A 82 0.10 -3.93 -3.48
CA LEU A 82 0.87 -3.19 -2.46
C LEU A 82 1.78 -4.13 -1.65
N LEU A 83 1.32 -5.32 -1.29
CA LEU A 83 2.17 -6.33 -0.62
C LEU A 83 3.23 -6.90 -1.58
N LEU A 84 2.96 -6.94 -2.88
CA LEU A 84 3.94 -7.30 -3.90
C LEU A 84 5.05 -6.25 -4.02
N ASP A 85 4.79 -4.96 -3.86
CA ASP A 85 5.85 -3.94 -3.77
C ASP A 85 6.84 -4.27 -2.65
N LEU A 86 6.33 -4.57 -1.44
CA LEU A 86 7.17 -4.99 -0.31
C LEU A 86 7.96 -6.24 -0.63
N THR A 87 7.27 -7.31 -1.05
CA THR A 87 7.92 -8.61 -1.24
C THR A 87 8.88 -8.64 -2.43
N PHE A 88 8.62 -7.84 -3.46
CA PHE A 88 9.54 -7.62 -4.58
C PHE A 88 10.81 -6.90 -4.13
N LEU A 89 10.67 -5.77 -3.40
CA LEU A 89 11.81 -5.03 -2.86
C LEU A 89 12.63 -5.86 -1.86
N GLY A 90 11.94 -6.58 -0.97
CA GLY A 90 12.55 -7.46 0.02
C GLY A 90 13.10 -8.78 -0.54
N ARG A 91 12.84 -9.08 -1.82
CA ARG A 91 13.13 -10.37 -2.46
C ARG A 91 12.60 -11.53 -1.62
N THR A 92 11.38 -11.41 -1.13
CA THR A 92 10.79 -12.31 -0.13
C THR A 92 10.57 -13.72 -0.69
N SER A 93 10.61 -14.74 0.17
CA SER A 93 10.39 -16.13 -0.24
C SER A 93 8.92 -16.37 -0.60
N LEU A 94 8.66 -17.28 -1.54
CA LEU A 94 7.32 -17.62 -2.00
C LEU A 94 6.35 -18.01 -0.86
N PRO A 95 6.74 -18.82 0.15
CA PRO A 95 5.82 -19.16 1.25
C PRO A 95 5.39 -17.93 2.04
N LEU A 96 6.31 -17.00 2.33
CA LEU A 96 5.99 -15.80 3.10
C LEU A 96 5.16 -14.81 2.28
N THR A 97 5.44 -14.67 0.98
CA THR A 97 4.57 -13.90 0.07
C THR A 97 3.16 -14.50 0.04
N GLY A 98 3.04 -15.83 -0.09
CA GLY A 98 1.75 -16.53 -0.03
C GLY A 98 1.01 -16.31 1.29
N SER A 99 1.71 -16.34 2.43
CA SER A 99 1.12 -16.04 3.75
C SER A 99 0.59 -14.61 3.85
N LEU A 100 1.35 -13.62 3.36
CA LEU A 100 0.92 -12.22 3.35
C LEU A 100 -0.32 -12.02 2.49
N LEU A 101 -0.32 -12.56 1.27
CA LEU A 101 -1.44 -12.45 0.34
C LEU A 101 -2.69 -13.18 0.85
N GLY A 102 -2.53 -14.38 1.41
CA GLY A 102 -3.63 -15.15 2.00
C GLY A 102 -4.25 -14.45 3.22
N ALA A 103 -3.42 -13.95 4.14
CA ALA A 103 -3.90 -13.19 5.30
C ALA A 103 -4.61 -11.89 4.88
N ASN A 104 -4.09 -11.20 3.85
CA ASN A 104 -4.72 -10.01 3.27
C ASN A 104 -6.09 -10.31 2.64
N ALA A 105 -6.18 -11.37 1.83
CA ALA A 105 -7.45 -11.81 1.26
C ALA A 105 -8.47 -12.15 2.36
N TYR A 106 -8.04 -12.89 3.38
CA TYR A 106 -8.90 -13.25 4.52
C TYR A 106 -9.37 -12.03 5.31
N MET A 107 -8.46 -11.08 5.57
CA MET A 107 -8.77 -9.80 6.23
C MET A 107 -9.85 -9.03 5.47
N LEU A 108 -9.72 -8.89 4.14
CA LEU A 108 -10.67 -8.15 3.32
C LEU A 108 -12.02 -8.85 3.19
N VAL A 109 -12.03 -10.17 3.00
CA VAL A 109 -13.28 -10.94 2.93
C VAL A 109 -14.05 -10.83 4.25
N THR A 110 -13.38 -11.02 5.38
CA THR A 110 -14.03 -10.92 6.70
C THR A 110 -14.41 -9.48 7.06
N GLY A 111 -13.63 -8.48 6.63
CA GLY A 111 -13.97 -7.06 6.78
C GLY A 111 -15.18 -6.65 5.93
N PHE A 112 -15.31 -7.22 4.72
CA PHE A 112 -16.49 -7.04 3.89
C PHE A 112 -17.73 -7.62 4.59
N VAL A 113 -17.64 -8.85 5.12
CA VAL A 113 -18.72 -9.47 5.89
C VAL A 113 -19.08 -8.61 7.11
N ALA A 114 -18.10 -8.06 7.82
CA ALA A 114 -18.35 -7.13 8.93
C ALA A 114 -19.14 -5.89 8.48
N THR A 115 -18.87 -5.37 7.29
CA THR A 115 -19.52 -4.16 6.75
C THR A 115 -20.97 -4.42 6.31
N VAL A 116 -21.28 -5.63 5.83
CA VAL A 116 -22.63 -5.93 5.33
C VAL A 116 -23.54 -6.64 6.34
N THR A 117 -23.00 -7.12 7.46
CA THR A 117 -23.79 -7.74 8.53
C THR A 117 -24.30 -6.70 9.52
N PRO A 118 -25.49 -6.89 10.11
CA PRO A 118 -26.01 -5.97 11.12
C PRO A 118 -25.27 -6.11 12.45
N LYS A 119 -25.31 -5.06 13.29
CA LYS A 119 -24.86 -5.12 14.68
C LYS A 119 -25.81 -6.01 15.50
N PRO A 120 -25.30 -6.79 16.47
CA PRO A 120 -23.92 -6.85 16.94
C PRO A 120 -23.01 -7.83 16.18
N MET A 121 -23.55 -8.60 15.22
CA MET A 121 -22.79 -9.63 14.49
C MET A 121 -21.59 -9.07 13.74
N SER A 122 -21.71 -7.85 13.20
CA SER A 122 -20.60 -7.15 12.53
C SER A 122 -19.34 -7.02 13.40
N TYR A 123 -19.48 -6.90 14.73
CA TYR A 123 -18.33 -6.80 15.63
C TYR A 123 -17.53 -8.11 15.71
N ILE A 124 -18.19 -9.26 15.57
CA ILE A 124 -17.50 -10.56 15.53
C ILE A 124 -16.59 -10.59 14.30
N TRP A 125 -17.13 -10.25 13.14
CA TRP A 125 -16.39 -10.21 11.88
C TRP A 125 -15.30 -9.14 11.85
N TYR A 126 -15.55 -7.98 12.49
CA TYR A 126 -14.52 -6.95 12.69
C TYR A 126 -13.34 -7.46 13.50
N ILE A 127 -13.58 -8.19 14.60
CA ILE A 127 -12.51 -8.79 15.42
C ILE A 127 -11.75 -9.84 14.63
N VAL A 128 -12.44 -10.68 13.85
CA VAL A 128 -11.81 -11.68 12.98
C VAL A 128 -10.92 -11.02 11.92
N SER A 129 -11.40 -9.96 11.27
CA SER A 129 -10.64 -9.18 10.29
C SER A 129 -9.42 -8.51 10.94
N CYS A 130 -9.57 -7.92 12.13
CA CYS A 130 -8.46 -7.37 12.90
C CYS A 130 -7.42 -8.42 13.29
N ALA A 131 -7.84 -9.65 13.65
CA ALA A 131 -6.90 -10.73 13.94
C ALA A 131 -6.07 -11.12 12.72
N ALA A 132 -6.70 -11.18 11.53
CA ALA A 132 -6.00 -11.38 10.27
C ALA A 132 -5.04 -10.23 9.94
N TYR A 133 -5.45 -8.98 10.20
CA TYR A 133 -4.57 -7.82 10.09
C TYR A 133 -3.36 -7.93 11.03
N LEU A 134 -3.55 -8.31 12.30
CA LEU A 134 -2.44 -8.51 13.25
C LEU A 134 -1.47 -9.61 12.80
N ALA A 135 -1.95 -10.65 12.10
CA ALA A 135 -1.07 -11.61 11.46
C ALA A 135 -0.19 -10.96 10.37
N ILE A 136 -0.75 -10.08 9.53
CA ILE A 136 0.03 -9.29 8.55
C ILE A 136 1.05 -8.39 9.25
N VAL A 137 0.64 -7.70 10.33
CA VAL A 137 1.55 -6.86 11.15
C VAL A 137 2.74 -7.68 11.63
N TYR A 138 2.49 -8.86 12.20
CA TYR A 138 3.54 -9.77 12.66
C TYR A 138 4.45 -10.21 11.50
N LEU A 139 3.87 -10.70 10.40
CA LEU A 139 4.62 -11.18 9.23
C LEU A 139 5.53 -10.10 8.64
N LEU A 140 5.07 -8.84 8.58
CA LEU A 140 5.85 -7.71 8.09
C LEU A 140 6.92 -7.27 9.09
N ALA A 141 6.57 -7.08 10.36
CA ALA A 141 7.48 -6.57 11.38
C ALA A 141 8.61 -7.56 11.75
N GLN A 142 8.35 -8.86 11.61
CA GLN A 142 9.26 -9.93 12.00
C GLN A 142 9.87 -10.65 10.78
N PRO A 143 9.29 -11.75 10.23
CA PRO A 143 10.01 -12.58 9.26
C PRO A 143 10.33 -11.83 7.95
N TYR A 144 9.45 -10.96 7.45
CA TYR A 144 9.72 -10.14 6.26
C TYR A 144 10.90 -9.19 6.50
N ARG A 145 10.81 -8.34 7.53
CA ARG A 145 11.84 -7.34 7.82
C ARG A 145 13.19 -7.99 8.11
N ILE A 146 13.22 -9.06 8.91
CA ILE A 146 14.47 -9.78 9.23
C ILE A 146 15.11 -10.35 7.95
N ALA A 147 14.31 -10.98 7.09
CA ALA A 147 14.82 -11.55 5.84
C ALA A 147 15.31 -10.45 4.88
N ALA A 148 14.59 -9.35 4.75
CA ALA A 148 14.94 -8.22 3.89
C ALA A 148 16.22 -7.51 4.38
N GLU A 149 16.34 -7.25 5.69
CA GLU A 149 17.54 -6.67 6.31
C GLU A 149 18.78 -7.57 6.15
N ARG A 150 18.60 -8.90 6.20
CA ARG A 150 19.69 -9.86 5.96
C ARG A 150 20.13 -9.86 4.50
N LYS A 151 19.19 -9.74 3.55
CA LYS A 151 19.49 -9.68 2.10
C LYS A 151 20.09 -8.34 1.68
N HIS A 152 19.80 -7.27 2.42
CA HIS A 152 20.28 -5.91 2.13
C HIS A 152 20.95 -5.28 3.37
N PRO A 153 22.13 -5.76 3.81
CA PRO A 153 22.74 -5.35 5.08
C PRO A 153 23.05 -3.85 5.17
N ARG A 154 23.30 -3.18 4.04
CA ARG A 154 23.57 -1.74 3.95
C ARG A 154 22.32 -0.85 3.89
N SER A 155 21.13 -1.45 3.82
CA SER A 155 19.88 -0.71 3.59
C SER A 155 18.79 -1.10 4.58
N LYS A 156 19.17 -1.52 5.78
CA LYS A 156 18.23 -1.95 6.84
C LYS A 156 17.23 -0.86 7.20
N GLN A 157 17.67 0.39 7.26
CA GLN A 157 16.80 1.52 7.59
C GLN A 157 15.71 1.73 6.53
N ALA A 158 16.01 1.49 5.25
CA ALA A 158 15.01 1.63 4.19
C ALA A 158 13.83 0.67 4.41
N PHE A 159 14.11 -0.60 4.75
CA PHE A 159 13.07 -1.58 5.06
C PHE A 159 12.31 -1.27 6.35
N ARG A 160 12.97 -0.71 7.37
CA ARG A 160 12.29 -0.24 8.59
C ARG A 160 11.30 0.85 8.29
N THR A 161 11.73 1.89 7.57
CA THR A 161 10.85 2.98 7.14
C THR A 161 9.68 2.46 6.32
N LEU A 162 9.95 1.59 5.34
CA LEU A 162 8.94 1.02 4.46
C LEU A 162 7.87 0.25 5.24
N VAL A 163 8.29 -0.64 6.17
CA VAL A 163 7.37 -1.39 7.04
C VAL A 163 6.62 -0.44 7.98
N THR A 164 7.30 0.50 8.65
CA THR A 164 6.66 1.43 9.59
C THR A 164 5.58 2.26 8.91
N VAL A 165 5.88 2.88 7.76
CA VAL A 165 4.88 3.67 7.01
C VAL A 165 3.69 2.81 6.60
N HIS A 166 3.95 1.60 6.10
CA HIS A 166 2.90 0.67 5.73
C HIS A 166 1.97 0.34 6.91
N LEU A 167 2.54 -0.05 8.06
CA LEU A 167 1.77 -0.40 9.26
C LEU A 167 1.01 0.80 9.84
N VAL A 168 1.60 1.99 9.83
CA VAL A 168 0.90 3.22 10.29
C VAL A 168 -0.33 3.48 9.41
N LEU A 169 -0.16 3.48 8.09
CA LEU A 169 -1.27 3.74 7.16
C LEU A 169 -2.35 2.66 7.26
N TRP A 170 -1.97 1.38 7.27
CA TRP A 170 -2.92 0.28 7.28
C TRP A 170 -3.68 0.17 8.61
N THR A 171 -3.06 0.53 9.74
CA THR A 171 -3.74 0.52 11.05
C THR A 171 -4.86 1.55 11.13
N LEU A 172 -4.76 2.64 10.37
CA LEU A 172 -5.80 3.67 10.37
C LEU A 172 -7.10 3.22 9.70
N TYR A 173 -7.08 2.24 8.79
CA TYR A 173 -8.29 1.73 8.13
C TYR A 173 -9.30 1.08 9.09
N PRO A 174 -8.94 0.11 9.95
CA PRO A 174 -9.88 -0.43 10.93
C PRO A 174 -10.28 0.60 11.99
N ILE A 175 -9.40 1.57 12.32
CA ILE A 175 -9.76 2.68 13.22
C ILE A 175 -10.84 3.56 12.59
N VAL A 176 -10.71 3.93 11.31
CA VAL A 176 -11.77 4.66 10.59
C VAL A 176 -13.05 3.83 10.56
N TRP A 177 -12.96 2.54 10.25
CA TRP A 177 -14.13 1.66 10.19
C TRP A 177 -14.88 1.62 11.52
N ILE A 178 -14.20 1.35 12.63
CA ILE A 178 -14.84 1.17 13.94
C ILE A 178 -15.38 2.48 14.51
N LEU A 179 -14.80 3.63 14.15
CA LEU A 179 -15.30 4.94 14.56
C LEU A 179 -16.42 5.46 13.64
N SER A 180 -16.51 4.96 12.40
CA SER A 180 -17.58 5.30 11.47
C SER A 180 -18.95 4.77 11.93
N PRO A 181 -20.05 5.08 11.20
CA PRO A 181 -21.35 4.49 11.49
C PRO A 181 -21.42 2.95 11.40
N GLU A 182 -20.42 2.29 10.79
CA GLU A 182 -20.29 0.83 10.84
C GLU A 182 -20.01 0.32 12.28
N GLY A 183 -19.44 1.15 13.15
CA GLY A 183 -19.17 0.85 14.56
C GLY A 183 -19.80 1.88 15.50
N PHE A 184 -18.98 2.75 16.10
CA PHE A 184 -19.39 3.68 17.15
C PHE A 184 -20.07 4.97 16.66
N SER A 185 -20.14 5.20 15.34
CA SER A 185 -20.85 6.36 14.76
C SER A 185 -20.37 7.72 15.28
N THR A 186 -19.06 7.88 15.52
CA THR A 186 -18.48 9.10 16.09
C THR A 186 -18.37 10.25 15.08
N PHE A 187 -18.46 9.94 13.78
CA PHE A 187 -18.47 10.92 12.70
C PHE A 187 -19.40 10.51 11.54
N THR A 188 -19.66 11.47 10.64
CA THR A 188 -20.57 11.31 9.51
C THR A 188 -19.96 10.52 8.35
N GLN A 189 -20.81 10.03 7.43
CA GLN A 189 -20.36 9.40 6.19
C GLN A 189 -19.49 10.32 5.31
N GLY A 190 -19.70 11.63 5.38
CA GLY A 190 -18.85 12.61 4.68
C GLY A 190 -17.41 12.57 5.20
N SER A 191 -17.24 12.54 6.52
CA SER A 191 -15.94 12.41 7.19
C SER A 191 -15.31 11.04 6.96
N GLU A 192 -16.11 9.97 7.00
CA GLU A 192 -15.67 8.61 6.65
C GLU A 192 -15.07 8.56 5.23
N THR A 193 -15.76 9.16 4.25
CA THR A 193 -15.30 9.24 2.86
C THR A 193 -14.00 10.05 2.76
N MET A 194 -13.89 11.17 3.48
CA MET A 194 -12.66 11.95 3.57
C MET A 194 -11.50 11.11 4.08
N PHE A 195 -11.67 10.42 5.21
CA PHE A 195 -10.61 9.62 5.81
C PHE A 195 -10.14 8.49 4.90
N TYR A 196 -11.06 7.73 4.30
CA TYR A 196 -10.67 6.69 3.34
C TYR A 196 -10.00 7.26 2.10
N THR A 197 -10.42 8.43 1.61
CA THR A 197 -9.77 9.11 0.47
C THR A 197 -8.33 9.49 0.80
N LEU A 198 -8.10 10.15 1.94
CA LEU A 198 -6.76 10.53 2.37
C LEU A 198 -5.86 9.31 2.59
N LEU A 199 -6.39 8.26 3.23
CA LEU A 199 -5.66 7.02 3.45
C LEU A 199 -5.33 6.31 2.14
N ASP A 200 -6.26 6.25 1.19
CA ASP A 200 -6.01 5.63 -0.11
C ASP A 200 -4.93 6.38 -0.88
N ILE A 201 -4.99 7.72 -0.93
CA ILE A 201 -3.96 8.53 -1.61
C ILE A 201 -2.59 8.30 -0.97
N ALA A 202 -2.52 8.34 0.36
CA ALA A 202 -1.26 8.14 1.07
C ALA A 202 -0.70 6.71 0.91
N SER A 203 -1.57 5.69 0.97
CA SER A 203 -1.17 4.27 0.90
C SER A 203 -0.92 3.75 -0.51
N LYS A 204 -1.36 4.48 -1.54
CA LYS A 204 -1.17 4.10 -2.94
C LYS A 204 -0.16 5.02 -3.62
N VAL A 205 -0.50 6.30 -3.77
CA VAL A 205 0.39 7.28 -4.43
C VAL A 205 1.61 7.57 -3.55
N GLY A 206 1.38 7.97 -2.30
CA GLY A 206 2.48 8.30 -1.37
C GLY A 206 3.41 7.11 -1.11
N PHE A 207 2.83 5.93 -0.88
CA PHE A 207 3.59 4.70 -0.69
C PHE A 207 4.33 4.26 -1.96
N GLY A 208 3.76 4.45 -3.15
CA GLY A 208 4.44 4.17 -4.41
C GLY A 208 5.69 5.03 -4.62
N PHE A 209 5.64 6.32 -4.25
CA PHE A 209 6.85 7.13 -4.22
C PHE A 209 7.88 6.62 -3.21
N LEU A 210 7.44 6.20 -2.02
CA LEU A 210 8.31 5.60 -1.02
C LEU A 210 8.95 4.29 -1.51
N SER A 211 8.22 3.44 -2.24
CA SER A 211 8.72 2.16 -2.75
C SER A 211 9.78 2.39 -3.84
N LEU A 212 9.57 3.35 -4.74
CA LEU A 212 10.57 3.77 -5.74
C LEU A 212 11.83 4.38 -5.08
N ASN A 213 11.66 5.27 -4.11
CA ASN A 213 12.79 5.84 -3.35
C ASN A 213 13.57 4.77 -2.59
N THR A 214 12.86 3.74 -2.10
CA THR A 214 13.51 2.59 -1.48
C THR A 214 14.34 1.83 -2.50
N LEU A 215 13.82 1.53 -3.70
CA LEU A 215 14.58 0.88 -4.76
C LEU A 215 15.86 1.67 -5.10
N HIS A 216 15.75 2.99 -5.26
CA HIS A 216 16.89 3.86 -5.50
C HIS A 216 17.97 3.72 -4.41
N THR A 217 17.56 3.74 -3.14
CA THR A 217 18.46 3.54 -2.00
C THR A 217 19.15 2.18 -2.02
N LEU A 218 18.44 1.12 -2.45
CA LEU A 218 19.02 -0.22 -2.59
C LEU A 218 20.09 -0.28 -3.68
N GLU A 219 19.87 0.42 -4.81
CA GLU A 219 20.85 0.48 -5.90
C GLU A 219 22.11 1.25 -5.47
N GLN A 220 21.95 2.43 -4.85
CA GLN A 220 23.07 3.24 -4.36
C GLN A 220 23.93 2.50 -3.33
N ALA A 221 23.33 1.68 -2.47
CA ALA A 221 24.07 0.89 -1.49
C ALA A 221 24.93 -0.24 -2.11
N THR A 222 24.67 -0.58 -3.37
CA THR A 222 25.32 -1.65 -4.13
C THR A 222 26.37 -1.10 -5.11
N GLU A 223 26.27 0.17 -5.54
CA GLU A 223 27.34 0.80 -6.31
C GLU A 223 28.62 0.90 -5.45
N PRO A 224 29.76 0.34 -5.91
CA PRO A 224 31.02 0.54 -5.20
C PRO A 224 31.38 2.02 -5.23
N ALA A 225 32.02 2.52 -4.16
CA ALA A 225 32.73 3.80 -4.16
C ALA A 225 33.85 3.78 -5.20
N ARG A 226 33.49 3.89 -6.49
CA ARG A 226 34.39 3.65 -7.62
C ARG A 226 35.20 4.89 -8.01
N GLU A 227 34.88 6.06 -7.47
CA GLU A 227 35.55 7.31 -7.86
C GLU A 227 36.61 7.81 -6.88
N THR A 228 36.66 7.28 -5.65
CA THR A 228 37.66 7.75 -4.66
C THR A 228 38.99 7.01 -4.72
N HIS A 229 39.06 5.83 -5.34
CA HIS A 229 40.29 5.04 -5.45
C HIS A 229 41.05 5.23 -6.77
N LEU A 230 40.36 5.58 -7.87
CA LEU A 230 41.01 5.84 -9.16
C LEU A 230 41.74 7.19 -9.17
N SER A 231 41.15 8.22 -8.55
CA SER A 231 41.81 9.53 -8.38
C SER A 231 43.06 9.44 -7.49
N TYR A 232 43.07 8.57 -6.48
CA TYR A 232 44.23 8.36 -5.61
C TYR A 232 45.38 7.60 -6.29
N LEU A 233 45.06 6.68 -7.22
CA LEU A 233 46.07 5.91 -7.96
C LEU A 233 46.64 6.70 -9.16
N GLU A 234 45.83 7.51 -9.84
CA GLU A 234 46.31 8.40 -10.91
C GLU A 234 47.20 9.51 -10.36
N HIS A 235 46.91 10.06 -9.16
CA HIS A 235 47.74 11.11 -8.59
C HIS A 235 49.12 10.62 -8.13
N HIS A 236 49.25 9.34 -7.74
CA HIS A 236 50.53 8.76 -7.30
C HIS A 236 51.40 8.20 -8.43
N HIS A 237 50.84 7.90 -9.60
CA HIS A 237 51.62 7.46 -10.76
C HIS A 237 52.30 8.59 -11.54
N HIS A 238 51.92 9.85 -11.32
CA HIS A 238 52.56 11.01 -11.95
C HIS A 238 53.74 11.61 -11.17
N HIS A 239 54.15 10.98 -10.05
CA HIS A 239 55.24 11.46 -9.19
C HIS A 239 56.48 10.53 -9.16
N HIS A 240 56.65 9.65 -10.14
CA HIS A 240 57.86 8.83 -10.32
C HIS A 240 58.55 9.11 -11.65
#